data_AF-A0A7C1NV97-F1
#
_entry.id   AF-A0A7C1NV97-F1
#
_cell.length_a   1.000
_cell.length_b   1.000
_cell.length_c   1.000
_cell.angle_alpha   90.00
_cell.angle_beta   90.00
_cell.angle_gamma   90.00
#
_symmetry.space_group_name_H-M   'P 1'
#
loop_
_entity.id
_entity.type
_entity.pdbx_description
1 polymer ?
#
loop_
_entity_poly.entity_id
_entity_poly.type
_entity_poly.pdbx_seq_one_letter_code
_entity_poly.pdbx_strand_id
1 'polypeptide(L)'
;TGAGGGPVDRILKDGHKAQAESRLLALKRLFGDRLYVELQRHGEYDRTHERRMVQLAYEHDLPLVATNEAFFPARDDYDAHDALMAVAHNAIVSNDDRFRLTPDHYLKSRADMMNLFADLPEAMQNSVEIARRCSFVLDTRKPILPRFTGGSDDPEDAEREEALELRRQAVEGLDQRLAALGMAPGYEEKEYRDRLEFELSVIERMKFPGYFLIVSDFIKWAKQHDIPVGPGRGSGAGSLVAYALTITDVDPLRFSLLFERFLNPERVSMPDFDIDFCQERREEVIRYVQRKYGREQVGQIITFGSLQARAALRDVGRVLEMPYGQVDKICKLVPNNPANPTPLSKAIEEEPKLQEAAEEEPVVARLLEIAQKIEGLYRHASTHAAGIVIGDRPLSKLVPMYRDPRSDMPVTQFNMKWVEQAGLVKFDFLGLKTLTVLKTAVDFVEEQRGIKVDLAAIPLDDTLTYEMLSRGETVGVFQVESAGMRKALIGMRPDCIEDIIALVALYRPGPMENIPVYNARKHGEEEIASIHPKIDYLLKETQGVIVYQEQVMQIAQVLSGYSLGEADLLRRAMGKKIKAEMDQQSVRFVDGAMKNG
;
A
#
# COMPACT_ATOMS: atom_id res chain seq x y z
N THR A 1 -30.07 14.75 -17.48
CA THR A 1 -31.14 13.73 -17.61
C THR A 1 -30.62 12.35 -18.04
N GLY A 2 -29.32 12.18 -18.31
CA GLY A 2 -28.70 10.87 -18.57
C GLY A 2 -28.71 10.42 -20.02
N ALA A 3 -29.07 11.31 -20.97
CA ALA A 3 -29.16 11.05 -22.41
C ALA A 3 -29.71 9.65 -22.76
N GLY A 4 -29.11 8.92 -23.71
CA GLY A 4 -29.64 7.65 -24.24
C GLY A 4 -29.84 6.53 -23.22
N GLY A 5 -29.18 6.58 -22.06
CA GLY A 5 -29.37 5.64 -20.94
C GLY A 5 -30.31 6.17 -19.83
N GLY A 6 -30.75 7.41 -19.94
CA GLY A 6 -31.42 8.16 -18.89
C GLY A 6 -32.87 7.72 -18.64
N PRO A 7 -33.39 7.97 -17.42
CA PRO A 7 -34.75 7.55 -17.03
C PRO A 7 -35.87 8.27 -17.81
N VAL A 8 -35.58 9.40 -18.46
CA VAL A 8 -36.53 10.17 -19.27
C VAL A 8 -36.43 9.76 -20.74
N ASP A 9 -35.21 9.74 -21.28
CA ASP A 9 -34.92 9.51 -22.70
C ASP A 9 -35.38 8.14 -23.19
N ARG A 10 -35.03 7.07 -22.44
CA ARG A 10 -35.37 5.69 -22.79
C ARG A 10 -36.89 5.51 -22.94
N ILE A 11 -37.66 6.07 -22.02
CA ILE A 11 -39.13 5.98 -22.04
C ILE A 11 -39.74 6.83 -23.16
N LEU A 12 -39.17 7.99 -23.46
CA LEU A 12 -39.63 8.80 -24.57
C LEU A 12 -39.33 8.11 -25.92
N LYS A 13 -38.18 7.46 -26.03
CA LYS A 13 -37.80 6.65 -27.20
C LYS A 13 -38.76 5.49 -27.43
N ASP A 14 -39.18 4.82 -26.35
CA ASP A 14 -40.20 3.76 -26.37
C ASP A 14 -41.62 4.28 -26.70
N GLY A 15 -41.81 5.60 -26.86
CA GLY A 15 -43.07 6.23 -27.28
C GLY A 15 -44.00 6.66 -26.13
N HIS A 16 -43.57 6.50 -24.87
CA HIS A 16 -44.39 6.78 -23.69
C HIS A 16 -44.25 8.24 -23.20
N LYS A 17 -44.67 9.22 -24.00
CA LYS A 17 -44.48 10.67 -23.72
C LYS A 17 -44.93 11.09 -22.31
N ALA A 18 -46.16 10.75 -21.91
CA ALA A 18 -46.72 11.18 -20.61
C ALA A 18 -45.90 10.66 -19.41
N GLN A 19 -45.32 9.46 -19.52
CA GLN A 19 -44.48 8.91 -18.47
C GLN A 19 -43.10 9.57 -18.44
N ALA A 20 -42.52 9.86 -19.60
CA ALA A 20 -41.27 10.61 -19.70
C ALA A 20 -41.42 12.02 -19.10
N GLU A 21 -42.51 12.71 -19.41
CA GLU A 21 -42.87 14.01 -18.86
C GLU A 21 -43.03 13.96 -17.33
N SER A 22 -43.78 12.99 -16.81
CA SER A 22 -43.94 12.80 -15.36
C SER A 22 -42.60 12.59 -14.64
N ARG A 23 -41.70 11.80 -15.22
CA ARG A 23 -40.33 11.60 -14.70
C ARG A 23 -39.51 12.88 -14.75
N LEU A 24 -39.58 13.63 -15.84
CA LEU A 24 -38.88 14.90 -16.00
C LEU A 24 -39.35 15.93 -14.97
N LEU A 25 -40.66 16.05 -14.75
CA LEU A 25 -41.24 16.94 -13.74
C LEU A 25 -40.91 16.49 -12.31
N ALA A 26 -40.78 15.19 -12.06
CA ALA A 26 -40.26 14.69 -10.78
C ALA A 26 -38.80 15.12 -10.57
N LEU A 27 -37.93 14.98 -11.57
CA LEU A 27 -36.55 15.47 -11.51
C LEU A 27 -36.50 16.99 -11.33
N LYS A 28 -37.34 17.75 -12.04
CA LYS A 28 -37.40 19.22 -11.94
C LYS A 28 -37.74 19.66 -10.53
N ARG A 29 -38.68 18.97 -9.86
CA ARG A 29 -39.03 19.23 -8.45
C ARG A 29 -37.87 18.94 -7.49
N LEU A 30 -37.08 17.91 -7.74
CA LEU A 30 -35.97 17.51 -6.86
C LEU A 30 -34.73 18.39 -7.03
N PHE A 31 -34.38 18.73 -8.27
CA PHE A 31 -33.12 19.40 -8.60
C PHE A 31 -33.26 20.90 -8.85
N GLY A 32 -34.48 21.39 -9.11
CA GLY A 32 -34.74 22.82 -9.37
C GLY A 32 -33.96 23.34 -10.57
N ASP A 33 -33.19 24.41 -10.35
CA ASP A 33 -32.32 25.08 -11.33
C ASP A 33 -31.00 24.32 -11.62
N ARG A 34 -30.83 23.11 -11.05
CA ARG A 34 -29.69 22.22 -11.28
C ARG A 34 -30.01 21.07 -12.22
N LEU A 35 -31.18 21.08 -12.86
CA LEU A 35 -31.57 20.07 -13.85
C LEU A 35 -31.32 20.58 -15.27
N TYR A 36 -30.61 19.79 -16.06
CA TYR A 36 -30.40 20.02 -17.49
C TYR A 36 -30.84 18.80 -18.28
N VAL A 37 -31.43 19.05 -19.45
CA VAL A 37 -31.73 18.02 -20.44
C VAL A 37 -30.48 17.78 -21.28
N GLU A 38 -29.89 16.62 -21.06
CA GLU A 38 -28.64 16.21 -21.69
C GLU A 38 -28.89 15.65 -23.09
N LEU A 39 -28.12 16.13 -24.06
CA LEU A 39 -28.13 15.69 -25.46
C LEU A 39 -26.76 15.15 -25.85
N GLN A 40 -26.76 14.00 -26.54
CA GLN A 40 -25.57 13.33 -27.05
C GLN A 40 -25.79 12.96 -28.52
N ARG A 41 -24.78 13.17 -29.35
CA ARG A 41 -24.82 12.88 -30.80
C ARG A 41 -23.68 11.93 -31.17
N HIS A 42 -24.00 10.66 -31.32
CA HIS A 42 -23.07 9.61 -31.76
C HIS A 42 -23.62 8.90 -33.00
N GLY A 43 -22.76 8.62 -33.98
CA GLY A 43 -23.10 7.97 -35.24
C GLY A 43 -24.30 8.63 -35.93
N GLU A 44 -25.19 7.78 -36.43
CA GLU A 44 -26.49 8.19 -36.97
C GLU A 44 -27.51 8.39 -35.85
N TYR A 45 -27.30 9.42 -35.01
CA TYR A 45 -28.23 9.73 -33.92
C TYR A 45 -29.64 10.05 -34.45
N ASP A 46 -30.66 9.66 -33.68
CA ASP A 46 -32.07 9.88 -34.06
C ASP A 46 -32.49 11.34 -33.83
N ARG A 47 -32.42 12.13 -34.90
CA ARG A 47 -32.86 13.53 -34.93
C ARG A 47 -34.33 13.72 -34.57
N THR A 48 -35.19 12.74 -34.83
CA THR A 48 -36.62 12.83 -34.51
C THR A 48 -36.81 12.70 -33.01
N HIS A 49 -36.13 11.74 -32.39
CA HIS A 49 -36.13 11.57 -30.94
C HIS A 49 -35.50 12.77 -30.22
N GLU A 50 -34.35 13.26 -30.69
CA GLU A 50 -33.72 14.45 -30.12
C GLU A 50 -34.66 15.66 -30.14
N ARG A 51 -35.36 15.91 -31.26
CA ARG A 51 -36.36 16.99 -31.35
C ARG A 51 -37.47 16.85 -30.31
N ARG A 52 -37.93 15.62 -30.02
CA ARG A 52 -38.93 15.39 -28.97
C ARG A 52 -38.37 15.71 -27.59
N MET A 53 -37.11 15.35 -27.32
CA MET A 53 -36.43 15.71 -26.07
C MET A 53 -36.25 17.23 -25.92
N VAL A 54 -35.84 17.92 -26.99
CA VAL A 54 -35.70 19.38 -27.04
C VAL A 54 -37.05 20.05 -26.81
N GLN A 55 -38.10 19.60 -27.50
CA GLN A 55 -39.45 20.12 -27.31
C GLN A 55 -39.92 19.94 -25.87
N LEU A 56 -39.72 18.77 -25.27
CA LEU A 56 -40.09 18.50 -23.89
C LEU A 56 -39.30 19.38 -22.90
N ALA A 57 -38.04 19.68 -23.19
CA ALA A 57 -37.25 20.62 -22.40
C ALA A 57 -37.84 22.03 -22.45
N TYR A 58 -38.17 22.52 -23.64
CA TYR A 58 -38.74 23.86 -23.83
C TYR A 58 -40.17 23.98 -23.27
N GLU A 59 -41.01 22.96 -23.41
CA GLU A 59 -42.36 22.90 -22.82
C GLU A 59 -42.35 23.10 -21.29
N HIS A 60 -41.21 22.82 -20.65
CA HIS A 60 -41.05 22.93 -19.21
C HIS A 60 -39.89 23.85 -18.79
N ASP A 61 -39.45 24.77 -19.65
CA ASP A 61 -38.40 25.76 -19.34
C ASP A 61 -37.13 25.13 -18.72
N LEU A 62 -36.69 24.00 -19.27
CA LEU A 62 -35.48 23.31 -18.82
C LEU A 62 -34.30 23.58 -19.76
N PRO A 63 -33.12 23.94 -19.23
CA PRO A 63 -31.94 24.18 -20.06
C PRO A 63 -31.41 22.89 -20.69
N LEU A 64 -30.93 22.99 -21.93
CA LEU A 64 -30.24 21.91 -22.63
C LEU A 64 -28.75 21.87 -22.25
N VAL A 65 -28.11 20.71 -22.30
CA VAL A 65 -26.64 20.61 -22.22
C VAL A 65 -26.13 19.55 -23.19
N ALA A 66 -25.10 19.88 -23.96
CA ALA A 66 -24.44 18.95 -24.87
C ALA A 66 -23.30 18.22 -24.14
N THR A 67 -23.27 16.88 -24.24
CA THR A 67 -22.19 16.02 -23.74
C THR A 67 -21.80 14.99 -24.79
N ASN A 68 -20.69 14.27 -24.58
CA ASN A 68 -20.23 13.23 -25.51
C ASN A 68 -20.03 11.84 -24.88
N GLU A 69 -20.10 11.73 -23.54
CA GLU A 69 -19.85 10.46 -22.84
C GLU A 69 -18.58 9.75 -23.33
N ALA A 70 -17.44 10.43 -23.23
CA ALA A 70 -16.18 9.91 -23.75
C ALA A 70 -15.67 8.73 -22.91
N PHE A 71 -15.32 7.62 -23.56
CA PHE A 71 -14.72 6.42 -22.96
C PHE A 71 -13.25 6.24 -23.31
N PHE A 72 -12.79 6.86 -24.40
CA PHE A 72 -11.41 6.73 -24.88
C PHE A 72 -10.84 8.07 -25.39
N PRO A 73 -9.51 8.26 -25.42
CA PRO A 73 -8.91 9.55 -25.76
C PRO A 73 -9.10 9.96 -27.22
N ALA A 74 -8.75 9.09 -28.17
CA ALA A 74 -8.80 9.37 -29.60
C ALA A 74 -9.72 8.39 -30.35
N ARG A 75 -10.24 8.80 -31.50
CA ARG A 75 -11.12 7.97 -32.33
C ARG A 75 -10.50 6.61 -32.68
N ASP A 76 -9.18 6.58 -32.91
CA ASP A 76 -8.41 5.39 -33.27
C ASP A 76 -8.19 4.42 -32.08
N ASP A 77 -8.62 4.78 -30.87
CA ASP A 77 -8.60 3.90 -29.70
C ASP A 77 -9.87 3.04 -29.57
N TYR A 78 -10.83 3.22 -30.49
CA TYR A 78 -12.08 2.46 -30.51
C TYR A 78 -11.84 0.95 -30.52
N ASP A 79 -10.97 0.44 -31.38
CA ASP A 79 -10.69 -1.00 -31.49
C ASP A 79 -10.13 -1.58 -30.17
N ALA A 80 -9.30 -0.82 -29.46
CA ALA A 80 -8.77 -1.24 -28.17
C ALA A 80 -9.84 -1.22 -27.08
N HIS A 81 -10.69 -0.20 -27.05
CA HIS A 81 -11.83 -0.15 -26.14
C HIS A 81 -12.85 -1.26 -26.42
N ASP A 82 -13.11 -1.56 -27.69
CA ASP A 82 -14.02 -2.61 -28.12
C ASP A 82 -13.51 -4.01 -27.71
N ALA A 83 -12.21 -4.25 -27.88
CA ALA A 83 -11.55 -5.45 -27.34
C ALA A 83 -11.63 -5.52 -25.82
N LEU A 84 -11.40 -4.41 -25.11
CA LEU A 84 -11.54 -4.34 -23.65
C LEU A 84 -12.97 -4.69 -23.18
N MET A 85 -13.99 -4.21 -23.90
CA MET A 85 -15.39 -4.54 -23.63
C MET A 85 -15.70 -6.01 -23.90
N ALA A 86 -15.14 -6.60 -24.96
CA ALA A 86 -15.24 -8.03 -25.23
C ALA A 86 -14.57 -8.85 -24.10
N VAL A 87 -13.42 -8.40 -23.58
CA VAL A 87 -12.75 -9.02 -22.43
C VAL A 87 -13.65 -8.98 -21.20
N ALA A 88 -14.22 -7.81 -20.89
CA ALA A 88 -15.09 -7.62 -19.71
C ALA A 88 -16.37 -8.46 -19.75
N HIS A 89 -16.99 -8.61 -20.93
CA HIS A 89 -18.22 -9.40 -21.10
C HIS A 89 -17.97 -10.88 -21.40
N ASN A 90 -16.70 -11.32 -21.36
CA ASN A 90 -16.30 -12.68 -21.74
C ASN A 90 -16.84 -13.09 -23.14
N ALA A 91 -16.80 -12.14 -24.08
CA ALA A 91 -17.25 -12.30 -25.45
C ALA A 91 -16.06 -12.28 -26.42
N ILE A 92 -16.31 -12.60 -27.68
CA ILE A 92 -15.36 -12.51 -28.81
C ILE A 92 -15.66 -11.26 -29.64
N VAL A 93 -14.62 -10.64 -30.21
CA VAL A 93 -14.77 -9.38 -30.97
C VAL A 93 -15.68 -9.56 -32.18
N SER A 94 -15.63 -10.73 -32.81
CA SER A 94 -16.43 -11.13 -33.99
C SER A 94 -17.93 -11.32 -33.73
N ASN A 95 -18.37 -11.44 -32.47
CA ASN A 95 -19.79 -11.61 -32.14
C ASN A 95 -20.54 -10.26 -32.22
N ASP A 96 -21.37 -10.08 -33.24
CA ASP A 96 -22.13 -8.84 -33.51
C ASP A 96 -23.29 -8.55 -32.55
N ASP A 97 -23.77 -9.55 -31.81
CA ASP A 97 -24.88 -9.38 -30.86
C ASP A 97 -24.44 -8.82 -29.50
N ARG A 98 -23.14 -8.61 -29.29
CA ARG A 98 -22.61 -8.06 -28.03
C ARG A 98 -22.84 -6.55 -27.94
N PHE A 99 -22.90 -6.05 -26.72
CA PHE A 99 -22.90 -4.61 -26.48
C PHE A 99 -21.58 -3.99 -26.97
N ARG A 100 -21.69 -2.96 -27.83
CA ARG A 100 -20.56 -2.17 -28.35
C ARG A 100 -20.92 -0.69 -28.28
N LEU A 101 -19.90 0.14 -28.06
CA LEU A 101 -20.02 1.57 -28.29
C LEU A 101 -19.78 1.90 -29.76
N THR A 102 -19.85 3.17 -30.12
CA THR A 102 -19.46 3.66 -31.45
C THR A 102 -18.10 4.35 -31.40
N PRO A 103 -17.38 4.48 -32.53
CA PRO A 103 -16.12 5.24 -32.59
C PRO A 103 -16.24 6.71 -32.17
N ASP A 104 -17.45 7.25 -32.04
CA ASP A 104 -17.68 8.65 -31.67
C ASP A 104 -17.59 8.92 -30.15
N HIS A 105 -17.40 7.89 -29.33
CA HIS A 105 -17.22 7.98 -27.88
C HIS A 105 -15.79 8.35 -27.45
N TYR A 106 -15.04 9.04 -28.31
CA TYR A 106 -13.73 9.60 -27.96
C TYR A 106 -13.86 10.97 -27.30
N LEU A 107 -12.78 11.51 -26.75
CA LEU A 107 -12.75 12.88 -26.24
C LEU A 107 -12.69 13.89 -27.40
N LYS A 108 -13.86 14.23 -27.95
CA LYS A 108 -14.01 15.21 -29.05
C LYS A 108 -13.40 16.56 -28.71
N SER A 109 -12.81 17.22 -29.70
CA SER A 109 -12.30 18.58 -29.53
C SER A 109 -13.46 19.59 -29.38
N ARG A 110 -13.16 20.78 -28.85
CA ARG A 110 -14.12 21.88 -28.80
C ARG A 110 -14.71 22.21 -30.17
N ALA A 111 -13.87 22.21 -31.21
CA ALA A 111 -14.31 22.54 -32.57
C ALA A 111 -15.29 21.48 -33.10
N ASP A 112 -15.00 20.20 -32.88
CA ASP A 112 -15.87 19.10 -33.29
C ASP A 112 -17.23 19.18 -32.60
N MET A 113 -17.25 19.43 -31.29
CA MET A 113 -18.49 19.58 -30.53
C MET A 113 -19.31 20.81 -30.98
N MET A 114 -18.65 21.93 -31.28
CA MET A 114 -19.32 23.14 -31.79
C MET A 114 -19.93 22.93 -33.17
N ASN A 115 -19.22 22.22 -34.06
CA ASN A 115 -19.75 21.86 -35.38
C ASN A 115 -20.92 20.87 -35.24
N LEU A 116 -20.79 19.90 -34.33
CA LEU A 116 -21.79 18.87 -34.09
C LEU A 116 -23.09 19.44 -33.53
N PHE A 117 -23.05 20.50 -32.72
CA PHE A 117 -24.20 21.17 -32.09
C PHE A 117 -24.43 22.60 -32.62
N ALA A 118 -24.04 22.89 -33.87
CA ALA A 118 -24.14 24.23 -34.44
C ALA A 118 -25.58 24.78 -34.49
N ASP A 119 -26.58 23.90 -34.53
CA ASP A 119 -28.02 24.19 -34.48
C ASP A 119 -28.55 24.45 -33.06
N LEU A 120 -27.82 24.05 -32.01
CA LEU A 120 -28.18 24.22 -30.60
C LEU A 120 -27.03 24.84 -29.79
N PRO A 121 -26.63 26.10 -30.09
CA PRO A 121 -25.48 26.74 -29.43
C PRO A 121 -25.66 26.88 -27.91
N GLU A 122 -26.89 27.02 -27.42
CA GLU A 122 -27.23 27.07 -25.99
C GLU A 122 -26.80 25.80 -25.23
N ALA A 123 -26.90 24.61 -25.84
CA ALA A 123 -26.52 23.36 -25.22
C ALA A 123 -25.00 23.31 -24.96
N MET A 124 -24.20 23.90 -25.85
CA MET A 124 -22.76 24.06 -25.67
C MET A 124 -22.44 25.14 -24.63
N GLN A 125 -23.13 26.28 -24.65
CA GLN A 125 -22.92 27.36 -23.67
C GLN A 125 -23.20 26.89 -22.24
N ASN A 126 -24.26 26.10 -22.05
CA ASN A 126 -24.63 25.56 -20.74
C ASN A 126 -23.59 24.59 -20.18
N SER A 127 -22.77 23.92 -21.01
CA SER A 127 -21.66 23.10 -20.51
C SER A 127 -20.61 23.95 -19.77
N VAL A 128 -20.33 25.16 -20.27
CA VAL A 128 -19.42 26.13 -19.65
C VAL A 128 -20.03 26.72 -18.39
N GLU A 129 -21.33 27.02 -18.42
CA GLU A 129 -22.05 27.51 -17.25
C GLU A 129 -22.05 26.49 -16.10
N ILE A 130 -22.35 25.22 -16.40
CA ILE A 130 -22.25 24.13 -15.42
C ILE A 130 -20.82 24.06 -14.86
N ALA A 131 -19.81 24.09 -15.71
CA ALA A 131 -18.41 24.05 -15.28
C ALA A 131 -18.05 25.22 -14.34
N ARG A 132 -18.58 26.43 -14.58
CA ARG A 132 -18.39 27.61 -13.70
C ARG A 132 -19.12 27.48 -12.37
N ARG A 133 -20.28 26.81 -12.34
CA ARG A 133 -21.05 26.55 -11.11
C ARG A 133 -20.42 25.47 -10.23
N CYS A 134 -19.57 24.61 -10.78
CA CYS A 134 -18.87 23.54 -10.06
C CYS A 134 -17.57 24.04 -9.40
N SER A 135 -17.65 24.50 -8.15
CA SER A 135 -16.51 25.07 -7.41
C SER A 135 -15.97 24.16 -6.28
N PHE A 136 -16.03 22.84 -6.44
CA PHE A 136 -15.55 21.90 -5.43
C PHE A 136 -14.06 21.60 -5.60
N VAL A 137 -13.29 21.73 -4.53
CA VAL A 137 -11.89 21.31 -4.44
C VAL A 137 -11.78 20.24 -3.37
N LEU A 138 -11.14 19.12 -3.70
CA LEU A 138 -10.87 18.07 -2.74
C LEU A 138 -9.58 18.39 -1.99
N ASP A 139 -9.72 18.80 -0.72
CA ASP A 139 -8.57 19.11 0.12
C ASP A 139 -8.02 17.85 0.82
N THR A 140 -6.68 17.80 0.93
CA THR A 140 -6.00 16.85 1.80
C THR A 140 -6.29 17.18 3.26
N ARG A 141 -6.39 16.16 4.11
CA ARG A 141 -6.68 16.32 5.54
C ARG A 141 -5.47 15.93 6.37
N LYS A 142 -5.34 16.58 7.53
CA LYS A 142 -4.45 16.10 8.58
C LYS A 142 -4.93 14.72 9.07
N PRO A 143 -4.03 13.89 9.61
CA PRO A 143 -4.39 12.64 10.25
C PRO A 143 -5.57 12.77 11.22
N ILE A 144 -6.53 11.88 11.07
CA ILE A 144 -7.71 11.72 11.91
C ILE A 144 -7.50 10.43 12.69
N LEU A 145 -7.04 10.57 13.93
CA LEU A 145 -6.89 9.44 14.82
C LEU A 145 -8.25 9.06 15.42
N PRO A 146 -8.59 7.77 15.51
CA PRO A 146 -9.73 7.34 16.31
C PRO A 146 -9.46 7.68 17.77
N ARG A 147 -10.51 8.01 18.53
CA ARG A 147 -10.39 8.19 19.98
C ARG A 147 -10.29 6.83 20.66
N PHE A 148 -9.30 6.66 21.53
CA PHE A 148 -9.15 5.47 22.36
C PHE A 148 -10.01 5.56 23.63
N THR A 149 -9.99 6.71 24.30
CA THR A 149 -10.82 6.98 25.48
C THR A 149 -12.13 7.67 25.08
N GLY A 150 -13.24 7.27 25.70
CA GLY A 150 -14.56 7.87 25.48
C GLY A 150 -14.93 8.93 26.53
N GLY A 151 -13.94 9.44 27.27
CA GLY A 151 -14.14 10.23 28.50
C GLY A 151 -14.60 11.67 28.28
N SER A 152 -14.25 12.29 27.16
CA SER A 152 -14.58 13.69 26.88
C SER A 152 -14.92 13.94 25.40
N ASP A 153 -15.89 14.83 25.18
CA ASP A 153 -16.21 15.32 23.84
C ASP A 153 -15.18 16.34 23.33
N ASP A 154 -14.46 16.99 24.26
CA ASP A 154 -13.43 18.00 23.98
C ASP A 154 -12.11 17.35 23.51
N PRO A 155 -11.61 17.69 22.31
CA PRO A 155 -10.38 17.09 21.76
C PRO A 155 -9.12 17.27 22.62
N GLU A 156 -8.96 18.40 23.32
CA GLU A 156 -7.74 18.66 24.12
C GLU A 156 -7.72 17.82 25.40
N ASP A 157 -8.86 17.71 26.08
CA ASP A 157 -8.99 16.84 27.25
C ASP A 157 -8.79 15.36 26.88
N ALA A 158 -9.36 14.92 25.75
CA ALA A 158 -9.18 13.56 25.26
C ALA A 158 -7.70 13.24 24.96
N GLU A 159 -6.98 14.15 24.30
CA GLU A 159 -5.54 14.01 24.03
C GLU A 159 -4.73 13.89 25.33
N ARG A 160 -5.08 14.69 26.35
CA ARG A 160 -4.42 14.62 27.67
C ARG A 160 -4.70 13.31 28.38
N GLU A 161 -5.93 12.81 28.34
CA GLU A 161 -6.29 11.52 28.92
C GLU A 161 -5.54 10.36 28.25
N GLU A 162 -5.44 10.36 26.92
CA GLU A 162 -4.69 9.35 26.18
C GLU A 162 -3.19 9.41 26.49
N ALA A 163 -2.61 10.60 26.65
CA ALA A 163 -1.21 10.75 27.06
C ALA A 163 -0.96 10.16 28.46
N LEU A 164 -1.83 10.46 29.43
CA LEU A 164 -1.72 9.92 30.79
C LEU A 164 -1.88 8.39 30.80
N GLU A 165 -2.83 7.86 30.03
CA GLU A 165 -3.06 6.43 29.95
C GLU A 165 -1.91 5.69 29.25
N LEU A 166 -1.36 6.26 28.18
CA LEU A 166 -0.16 5.74 27.52
C LEU A 166 1.00 5.62 28.50
N ARG A 167 1.29 6.72 29.21
CA ARG A 167 2.38 6.77 30.19
C ARG A 167 2.20 5.74 31.28
N ARG A 168 0.99 5.62 31.85
CA ARG A 168 0.66 4.61 32.86
C ARG A 168 0.93 3.20 32.34
N GLN A 169 0.36 2.83 31.18
CA GLN A 169 0.53 1.50 30.61
C GLN A 169 1.98 1.20 30.19
N ALA A 170 2.73 2.19 29.73
CA ALA A 170 4.11 2.01 29.30
C ALA A 170 5.05 1.80 30.50
N VAL A 171 4.85 2.52 31.61
CA VAL A 171 5.63 2.31 32.84
C VAL A 171 5.33 0.94 33.44
N GLU A 172 4.05 0.60 33.63
CA GLU A 172 3.63 -0.71 34.15
C GLU A 172 4.11 -1.87 33.24
N GLY A 173 4.03 -1.66 31.92
CA GLY A 173 4.47 -2.64 30.93
C GLY A 173 5.98 -2.87 30.96
N LEU A 174 6.78 -1.81 31.12
CA LEU A 174 8.23 -1.94 31.27
C LEU A 174 8.59 -2.70 32.55
N ASP A 175 7.92 -2.39 33.68
CA ASP A 175 8.13 -3.10 34.94
C ASP A 175 7.90 -4.61 34.79
N GLN A 176 6.82 -4.98 34.10
CA GLN A 176 6.50 -6.38 33.83
C GLN A 176 7.54 -7.05 32.92
N ARG A 177 8.01 -6.37 31.87
CA ARG A 177 9.04 -6.88 30.97
C ARG A 177 10.36 -7.11 31.69
N LEU A 178 10.83 -6.13 32.47
CA LEU A 178 12.08 -6.24 33.23
C LEU A 178 12.00 -7.33 34.30
N ALA A 179 10.86 -7.48 34.97
CA ALA A 179 10.66 -8.55 35.95
C ALA A 179 10.64 -9.95 35.32
N ALA A 180 10.09 -10.09 34.11
CA ALA A 180 9.94 -11.39 33.44
C ALA A 180 11.18 -11.83 32.63
N LEU A 181 11.82 -10.89 31.91
CA LEU A 181 12.88 -11.18 30.94
C LEU A 181 14.26 -10.66 31.37
N GLY A 182 14.31 -9.80 32.39
CA GLY A 182 15.54 -9.11 32.79
C GLY A 182 15.91 -7.95 31.87
N MET A 183 17.09 -7.38 32.14
CA MET A 183 17.70 -6.32 31.32
C MET A 183 18.69 -6.93 30.31
N ALA A 184 18.90 -6.23 29.20
CA ALA A 184 19.93 -6.58 28.25
C ALA A 184 21.34 -6.54 28.92
N PRO A 185 22.26 -7.44 28.55
CA PRO A 185 23.60 -7.45 29.11
C PRO A 185 24.32 -6.11 28.93
N GLY A 186 24.86 -5.56 30.03
CA GLY A 186 25.58 -4.30 30.01
C GLY A 186 24.72 -3.04 30.14
N TYR A 187 23.40 -3.18 30.25
CA TYR A 187 22.48 -2.06 30.48
C TYR A 187 22.00 -2.02 31.94
N GLU A 188 21.80 -0.81 32.45
CA GLU A 188 21.19 -0.54 33.74
C GLU A 188 19.71 -0.15 33.61
N GLU A 189 18.92 -0.37 34.66
CA GLU A 189 17.49 0.00 34.67
C GLU A 189 17.30 1.49 34.33
N LYS A 190 18.22 2.34 34.80
CA LYS A 190 18.20 3.77 34.51
C LYS A 190 18.17 4.07 33.01
N GLU A 191 18.93 3.33 32.20
CA GLU A 191 18.98 3.55 30.75
C GLU A 191 17.65 3.21 30.07
N TYR A 192 16.96 2.15 30.54
CA TYR A 192 15.61 1.84 30.09
C TYR A 192 14.62 2.94 30.48
N ARG A 193 14.67 3.44 31.72
CA ARG A 193 13.78 4.51 32.19
C ARG A 193 14.00 5.81 31.45
N ASP A 194 15.26 6.19 31.24
CA ASP A 194 15.64 7.41 30.51
C ASP A 194 15.18 7.33 29.04
N ARG A 195 15.35 6.17 28.40
CA ARG A 195 14.83 5.93 27.04
C ARG A 195 13.31 5.98 26.99
N LEU A 196 12.62 5.36 27.96
CA LEU A 196 11.16 5.36 28.02
C LEU A 196 10.61 6.78 28.15
N GLU A 197 11.17 7.60 29.05
CA GLU A 197 10.73 8.98 29.24
C GLU A 197 10.96 9.83 27.99
N PHE A 198 12.12 9.69 27.34
CA PHE A 198 12.40 10.36 26.09
C PHE A 198 11.36 10.02 25.01
N GLU A 199 11.10 8.73 24.78
CA GLU A 199 10.12 8.28 23.78
C GLU A 199 8.71 8.79 24.09
N LEU A 200 8.26 8.67 25.34
CA LEU A 200 6.95 9.18 25.80
C LEU A 200 6.83 10.68 25.52
N SER A 201 7.86 11.48 25.86
CA SER A 201 7.86 12.92 25.61
C SER A 201 7.73 13.28 24.11
N VAL A 202 8.32 12.48 23.22
CA VAL A 202 8.23 12.68 21.78
C VAL A 202 6.84 12.29 21.27
N ILE A 203 6.31 11.14 21.72
CA ILE A 203 4.98 10.65 21.33
C ILE A 203 3.89 11.64 21.75
N GLU A 204 3.96 12.16 22.98
CA GLU A 204 3.06 13.17 23.52
C GLU A 204 3.13 14.47 22.70
N ARG A 205 4.34 15.00 22.45
CA ARG A 205 4.53 16.22 21.65
C ARG A 205 4.00 16.10 20.22
N MET A 206 4.09 14.89 19.64
CA MET A 206 3.63 14.62 18.27
C MET A 206 2.15 14.19 18.18
N LYS A 207 1.44 14.11 19.32
CA LYS A 207 0.01 13.75 19.40
C LYS A 207 -0.32 12.35 18.89
N PHE A 208 0.57 11.38 19.17
CA PHE A 208 0.35 9.96 18.87
C PHE A 208 -0.01 9.02 20.05
N PRO A 209 -0.34 9.46 21.28
CA PRO A 209 -0.72 8.51 22.33
C PRO A 209 -1.88 7.57 21.97
N GLY A 210 -2.98 8.10 21.44
CA GLY A 210 -4.13 7.28 21.02
C GLY A 210 -3.77 6.22 19.98
N TYR A 211 -2.85 6.52 19.06
CA TYR A 211 -2.37 5.55 18.07
C TYR A 211 -1.69 4.35 18.73
N PHE A 212 -0.74 4.58 19.64
CA PHE A 212 -0.06 3.51 20.37
C PHE A 212 -1.02 2.70 21.24
N LEU A 213 -1.99 3.37 21.88
CA LEU A 213 -3.02 2.70 22.69
C LEU A 213 -3.93 1.80 21.84
N ILE A 214 -4.38 2.28 20.68
CA ILE A 214 -5.18 1.48 19.74
C ILE A 214 -4.41 0.24 19.30
N VAL A 215 -3.14 0.40 18.92
CA VAL A 215 -2.28 -0.71 18.47
C VAL A 215 -2.03 -1.71 19.59
N SER A 216 -1.66 -1.22 20.78
CA SER A 216 -1.46 -2.06 21.96
C SER A 216 -2.71 -2.86 22.32
N ASP A 217 -3.88 -2.24 22.20
CA ASP A 217 -5.14 -2.84 22.60
C ASP A 217 -5.52 -4.09 21.80
N PHE A 218 -5.53 -4.01 20.47
CA PHE A 218 -5.89 -5.19 19.67
C PHE A 218 -4.80 -6.26 19.69
N ILE A 219 -3.53 -5.90 19.92
CA ILE A 219 -2.44 -6.86 20.11
C ILE A 219 -2.60 -7.59 21.45
N LYS A 220 -2.84 -6.86 22.55
CA LYS A 220 -3.10 -7.45 23.87
C LYS A 220 -4.33 -8.34 23.83
N TRP A 221 -5.40 -7.90 23.17
CA TRP A 221 -6.60 -8.71 22.96
C TRP A 221 -6.28 -10.00 22.20
N ALA A 222 -5.52 -9.93 21.10
CA ALA A 222 -5.10 -11.10 20.33
C ALA A 222 -4.30 -12.09 21.19
N LYS A 223 -3.29 -11.61 21.92
CA LYS A 223 -2.48 -12.44 22.83
C LYS A 223 -3.33 -13.10 23.93
N GLN A 224 -4.29 -12.37 24.52
CA GLN A 224 -5.22 -12.90 25.53
C GLN A 224 -6.18 -13.97 24.99
N HIS A 225 -6.44 -13.99 23.68
CA HIS A 225 -7.29 -14.96 23.00
C HIS A 225 -6.48 -16.05 22.26
N ASP A 226 -5.21 -16.20 22.64
CA ASP A 226 -4.28 -17.20 22.11
C ASP A 226 -4.13 -17.10 20.57
N ILE A 227 -4.18 -15.88 20.05
CA ILE A 227 -3.91 -15.56 18.65
C ILE A 227 -2.44 -15.12 18.56
N PRO A 228 -1.56 -15.89 17.89
CA PRO A 228 -0.17 -15.52 17.70
C PRO A 228 -0.02 -14.18 16.99
N VAL A 229 0.81 -13.32 17.57
CA VAL A 229 1.23 -12.02 17.00
C VAL A 229 2.73 -12.09 16.77
N GLY A 230 3.19 -11.56 15.64
CA GLY A 230 4.61 -11.49 15.34
C GLY A 230 5.37 -10.57 16.31
N PRO A 231 6.70 -10.73 16.41
CA PRO A 231 7.51 -9.99 17.37
C PRO A 231 7.65 -8.48 17.07
N GLY A 232 7.09 -8.02 15.95
CA GLY A 232 7.18 -6.66 15.44
C GLY A 232 7.87 -6.62 14.08
N ARG A 233 7.37 -5.77 13.18
CA ARG A 233 7.93 -5.55 11.83
C ARG A 233 8.17 -4.08 11.59
N GLY A 234 9.10 -3.79 10.67
CA GLY A 234 9.46 -2.43 10.30
C GLY A 234 10.26 -1.73 11.40
N SER A 235 10.17 -0.40 11.42
CA SER A 235 10.90 0.44 12.36
C SER A 235 10.29 0.44 13.77
N GLY A 236 9.03 0.00 13.93
CA GLY A 236 8.35 -0.05 15.23
C GLY A 236 9.08 -0.85 16.32
N ALA A 237 9.92 -1.82 15.93
CA ALA A 237 10.79 -2.57 16.85
C ALA A 237 11.83 -1.70 17.57
N GLY A 238 12.14 -0.49 17.06
CA GLY A 238 13.06 0.45 17.70
C GLY A 238 12.47 1.28 18.84
N SER A 239 11.18 1.13 19.15
CA SER A 239 10.53 1.84 20.25
C SER A 239 10.45 0.99 21.51
N LEU A 240 11.04 1.50 22.60
CA LEU A 240 10.90 0.93 23.93
C LEU A 240 9.47 1.07 24.46
N VAL A 241 8.75 2.14 24.10
CA VAL A 241 7.31 2.27 24.40
C VAL A 241 6.51 1.15 23.72
N ALA A 242 6.82 0.81 22.46
CA ALA A 242 6.17 -0.31 21.78
C ALA A 242 6.46 -1.66 22.45
N TYR A 243 7.71 -1.89 22.87
CA TYR A 243 8.11 -3.08 23.60
C TYR A 243 7.39 -3.21 24.96
N ALA A 244 7.31 -2.11 25.72
CA ALA A 244 6.63 -2.04 27.01
C ALA A 244 5.11 -2.27 26.88
N LEU A 245 4.49 -1.73 25.82
CA LEU A 245 3.07 -1.91 25.51
C LEU A 245 2.74 -3.26 24.85
N THR A 246 3.71 -4.18 24.79
CA THR A 246 3.56 -5.51 24.20
C THR A 246 3.28 -5.51 22.68
N ILE A 247 3.42 -4.35 22.03
CA ILE A 247 3.27 -4.17 20.58
C ILE A 247 4.38 -4.92 19.85
N THR A 248 5.61 -4.83 20.40
CA THR A 248 6.76 -5.58 19.93
C THR A 248 7.27 -6.49 21.05
N ASP A 249 7.94 -7.58 20.67
CA ASP A 249 8.57 -8.54 21.59
C ASP A 249 10.11 -8.49 21.49
N VAL A 250 10.66 -7.59 20.69
CA VAL A 250 12.10 -7.35 20.55
C VAL A 250 12.53 -6.21 21.48
N ASP A 251 13.51 -6.47 22.33
CA ASP A 251 14.14 -5.44 23.17
C ASP A 251 15.01 -4.52 22.28
N PRO A 252 14.65 -3.23 22.12
CA PRO A 252 15.39 -2.32 21.25
C PRO A 252 16.80 -2.02 21.75
N LEU A 253 17.06 -2.05 23.06
CA LEU A 253 18.39 -1.76 23.61
C LEU A 253 19.37 -2.90 23.36
N ARG A 254 18.89 -4.15 23.46
CA ARG A 254 19.71 -5.34 23.15
C ARG A 254 20.29 -5.30 21.74
N PHE A 255 19.49 -4.88 20.76
CA PHE A 255 19.86 -4.88 19.34
C PHE A 255 20.22 -3.48 18.80
N SER A 256 20.48 -2.52 19.70
CA SER A 256 20.84 -1.13 19.32
C SER A 256 19.86 -0.48 18.33
N LEU A 257 18.57 -0.78 18.45
CA LEU A 257 17.52 -0.26 17.57
C LEU A 257 17.16 1.18 17.94
N LEU A 258 17.02 2.02 16.92
CA LEU A 258 16.85 3.46 17.08
C LEU A 258 15.38 3.88 17.01
N PHE A 259 14.91 4.62 18.01
CA PHE A 259 13.54 5.14 18.06
C PHE A 259 13.30 6.20 16.99
N GLU A 260 14.28 7.05 16.71
CA GLU A 260 14.19 8.13 15.73
C GLU A 260 14.04 7.62 14.30
N ARG A 261 14.43 6.37 14.04
CA ARG A 261 14.16 5.68 12.77
C ARG A 261 12.67 5.35 12.62
N PHE A 262 11.98 5.11 13.74
CA PHE A 262 10.53 4.90 13.79
C PHE A 262 9.78 6.22 13.80
N LEU A 263 10.04 7.05 14.80
CA LEU A 263 9.39 8.33 15.01
C LEU A 263 10.42 9.44 15.19
N ASN A 264 10.65 10.19 14.11
CA ASN A 264 11.63 11.26 14.10
C ASN A 264 11.03 12.58 14.64
N PRO A 265 11.55 13.14 15.74
CA PRO A 265 11.01 14.38 16.32
C PRO A 265 11.17 15.61 15.40
N GLU A 266 12.14 15.59 14.48
CA GLU A 266 12.41 16.67 13.53
C GLU A 266 11.48 16.61 12.30
N ARG A 267 10.67 15.55 12.18
CA ARG A 267 9.76 15.35 11.07
C ARG A 267 8.43 14.78 11.54
N VAL A 268 7.37 15.57 11.40
CA VAL A 268 6.01 15.08 11.62
C VAL A 268 5.63 14.13 10.46
N SER A 269 5.81 12.83 10.69
CA SER A 269 5.23 11.77 9.88
C SER A 269 4.48 10.78 10.76
N MET A 270 3.42 10.20 10.19
CA MET A 270 2.63 9.19 10.89
C MET A 270 3.48 7.95 11.18
N PRO A 271 3.49 7.45 12.43
CA PRO A 271 4.06 6.14 12.74
C PRO A 271 3.26 5.04 12.03
N ASP A 272 3.96 3.99 11.60
CA ASP A 272 3.35 2.85 10.90
C ASP A 272 3.85 1.54 11.54
N PHE A 273 2.99 0.88 12.31
CA PHE A 273 3.22 -0.47 12.81
C PHE A 273 2.69 -1.49 11.81
N ASP A 274 3.61 -2.22 11.18
CA ASP A 274 3.29 -3.44 10.46
C ASP A 274 3.10 -4.58 11.48
N ILE A 275 1.91 -5.16 11.56
CA ILE A 275 1.58 -6.16 12.59
C ILE A 275 1.22 -7.48 11.93
N ASP A 276 2.02 -8.50 12.23
CA ASP A 276 1.80 -9.86 11.75
C ASP A 276 0.89 -10.62 12.72
N PHE A 277 -0.20 -11.18 12.20
CA PHE A 277 -1.06 -12.13 12.89
C PHE A 277 -0.95 -13.50 12.23
N CYS A 278 -1.30 -14.57 12.96
CA CYS A 278 -1.48 -15.86 12.32
C CYS A 278 -2.58 -15.76 11.24
N GLN A 279 -2.32 -16.38 10.09
CA GLN A 279 -3.16 -16.20 8.91
C GLN A 279 -4.61 -16.66 9.13
N GLU A 280 -4.81 -17.72 9.93
CA GLU A 280 -6.10 -18.37 10.12
C GLU A 280 -7.05 -17.60 11.06
N ARG A 281 -6.50 -16.93 12.08
CA ARG A 281 -7.31 -16.26 13.12
C ARG A 281 -7.27 -14.73 13.04
N ARG A 282 -6.58 -14.16 12.05
CA ARG A 282 -6.52 -12.71 11.82
C ARG A 282 -7.90 -12.05 11.75
N GLU A 283 -8.88 -12.69 11.11
CA GLU A 283 -10.24 -12.16 10.99
C GLU A 283 -10.95 -11.98 12.34
N GLU A 284 -10.56 -12.73 13.38
CA GLU A 284 -11.10 -12.53 14.74
C GLU A 284 -10.68 -11.18 15.31
N VAL A 285 -9.42 -10.79 15.09
CA VAL A 285 -8.88 -9.49 15.51
C VAL A 285 -9.55 -8.35 14.76
N ILE A 286 -9.75 -8.50 13.44
CA ILE A 286 -10.49 -7.52 12.63
C ILE A 286 -11.91 -7.33 13.17
N ARG A 287 -12.60 -8.43 13.48
CA ARG A 287 -13.95 -8.38 14.06
C ARG A 287 -13.95 -7.77 15.46
N TYR A 288 -12.92 -7.98 16.27
CA TYR A 288 -12.75 -7.28 17.54
C TYR A 288 -12.65 -5.76 17.34
N VAL A 289 -11.77 -5.32 16.45
CA VAL A 289 -11.60 -3.90 16.10
C VAL A 289 -12.91 -3.29 15.59
N GLN A 290 -13.65 -3.98 14.72
CA GLN A 290 -14.98 -3.53 14.27
C GLN A 290 -16.00 -3.42 15.40
N ARG A 291 -16.01 -4.35 16.36
CA ARG A 291 -16.92 -4.29 17.52
C ARG A 291 -16.56 -3.14 18.46
N LYS A 292 -15.27 -2.89 18.67
CA LYS A 292 -14.77 -1.88 19.60
C LYS A 292 -14.89 -0.46 19.04
N TYR A 293 -14.41 -0.24 17.82
CA TYR A 293 -14.35 1.08 17.20
C TYR A 293 -15.53 1.39 16.28
N GLY A 294 -16.41 0.41 16.02
CA GLY A 294 -17.63 0.59 15.24
C GLY A 294 -17.52 0.06 13.81
N ARG A 295 -18.55 -0.68 13.38
CA ARG A 295 -18.57 -1.36 12.07
C ARG A 295 -18.50 -0.40 10.88
N GLU A 296 -19.07 0.80 11.01
CA GLU A 296 -19.04 1.81 9.94
C GLU A 296 -17.76 2.65 9.94
N GLN A 297 -17.00 2.62 11.03
CA GLN A 297 -15.73 3.34 11.23
C GLN A 297 -14.53 2.54 10.79
N VAL A 298 -14.66 1.22 10.68
CA VAL A 298 -13.56 0.31 10.33
C VAL A 298 -13.81 -0.31 8.96
N GLY A 299 -12.84 -0.17 8.06
CA GLY A 299 -12.96 -0.66 6.68
C GLY A 299 -11.62 -1.09 6.09
N GLN A 300 -11.67 -1.82 4.99
CA GLN A 300 -10.49 -2.21 4.21
C GLN A 300 -10.15 -1.14 3.18
N ILE A 301 -8.90 -1.13 2.72
CA ILE A 301 -8.46 -0.26 1.63
C ILE A 301 -8.67 -0.98 0.30
N ILE A 302 -9.22 -0.31 -0.73
CA ILE A 302 -9.32 -0.91 -2.07
C ILE A 302 -7.94 -1.03 -2.72
N THR A 303 -7.78 -2.07 -3.51
CA THR A 303 -6.69 -2.24 -4.45
C THR A 303 -7.27 -2.40 -5.85
N PHE A 304 -6.48 -2.01 -6.85
CA PHE A 304 -6.88 -2.14 -8.25
C PHE A 304 -5.88 -3.03 -8.97
N GLY A 305 -6.35 -4.17 -9.48
CA GLY A 305 -5.54 -5.02 -10.35
C GLY A 305 -5.44 -4.41 -11.73
N SER A 306 -4.24 -4.08 -12.20
CA SER A 306 -4.01 -3.61 -13.57
C SER A 306 -3.72 -4.75 -14.54
N LEU A 307 -3.99 -4.51 -15.82
CA LEU A 307 -3.60 -5.42 -16.91
C LEU A 307 -2.09 -5.33 -17.16
N GLN A 308 -1.35 -6.32 -16.68
CA GLN A 308 0.07 -6.48 -16.98
C GLN A 308 0.27 -6.99 -18.42
N ALA A 309 1.41 -6.71 -19.06
CA ALA A 309 1.72 -7.09 -20.45
C ALA A 309 1.25 -8.51 -20.85
N ARG A 310 1.69 -9.54 -20.11
CA ARG A 310 1.32 -10.94 -20.39
C ARG A 310 -0.17 -11.22 -20.18
N ALA A 311 -0.83 -10.54 -19.25
CA ALA A 311 -2.27 -10.69 -19.04
C ALA A 311 -3.06 -10.01 -20.18
N ALA A 312 -2.64 -8.81 -20.58
CA ALA A 312 -3.21 -8.09 -21.72
C ALA A 312 -3.11 -8.93 -23.01
N LEU A 313 -1.93 -9.49 -23.31
CA LEU A 313 -1.74 -10.38 -24.47
C LEU A 313 -2.68 -11.59 -24.44
N ARG A 314 -2.84 -12.24 -23.29
CA ARG A 314 -3.74 -13.40 -23.15
C ARG A 314 -5.21 -13.03 -23.34
N ASP A 315 -5.64 -11.94 -22.71
CA ASP A 315 -7.03 -11.49 -22.79
C ASP A 315 -7.37 -11.02 -24.21
N VAL A 316 -6.49 -10.26 -24.86
CA VAL A 316 -6.68 -9.79 -26.25
C VAL A 316 -6.63 -10.96 -27.23
N GLY A 317 -5.63 -11.85 -27.10
CA GLY A 317 -5.52 -13.03 -27.96
C GLY A 317 -6.77 -13.91 -27.90
N ARG A 318 -7.37 -14.06 -26.71
CA ARG A 318 -8.64 -14.78 -26.54
C ARG A 318 -9.80 -14.11 -27.28
N VAL A 319 -9.96 -12.78 -27.17
CA VAL A 319 -11.10 -12.10 -27.81
C VAL A 319 -10.94 -11.93 -29.32
N LEU A 320 -9.70 -11.99 -29.82
CA LEU A 320 -9.35 -12.09 -31.24
C LEU A 320 -9.41 -13.53 -31.77
N GLU A 321 -9.83 -14.49 -30.95
CA GLU A 321 -9.96 -15.92 -31.32
C GLU A 321 -8.65 -16.59 -31.77
N MET A 322 -7.51 -16.09 -31.28
CA MET A 322 -6.21 -16.69 -31.57
C MET A 322 -6.03 -18.00 -30.81
N PRO A 323 -5.38 -19.03 -31.40
CA PRO A 323 -5.07 -20.27 -30.70
C PRO A 323 -4.24 -20.03 -29.44
N TYR A 324 -4.66 -20.62 -28.30
CA TYR A 324 -3.98 -20.45 -27.01
C TYR A 324 -2.47 -20.73 -27.07
N GLY A 325 -2.07 -21.78 -27.79
CA GLY A 325 -0.65 -22.15 -27.94
C GLY A 325 0.19 -21.09 -28.67
N GLN A 326 -0.42 -20.34 -29.59
CA GLN A 326 0.24 -19.21 -30.28
C GLN A 326 0.41 -18.03 -29.31
N VAL A 327 -0.67 -17.67 -28.60
CA VAL A 327 -0.66 -16.58 -27.62
C VAL A 327 0.33 -16.84 -26.48
N ASP A 328 0.42 -18.08 -25.98
CA ASP A 328 1.37 -18.44 -24.91
C ASP A 328 2.83 -18.35 -25.37
N LYS A 329 3.13 -18.68 -26.64
CA LYS A 329 4.48 -18.47 -27.22
C LYS A 329 4.85 -16.99 -27.23
N ILE A 330 3.94 -16.12 -27.69
CA ILE A 330 4.14 -14.66 -27.69
C ILE A 330 4.34 -14.14 -26.26
N CYS A 331 3.52 -14.59 -25.30
CA CYS A 331 3.63 -14.19 -23.90
C CYS A 331 4.97 -14.57 -23.26
N LYS A 332 5.57 -15.71 -23.65
CA LYS A 332 6.85 -16.18 -23.12
C LYS A 332 8.03 -15.33 -23.56
N LEU A 333 7.92 -14.62 -24.69
CA LEU A 333 8.93 -13.68 -25.19
C LEU A 333 9.01 -12.41 -24.33
N VAL A 334 7.90 -12.03 -23.66
CA VAL A 334 7.90 -10.89 -22.73
C VAL A 334 8.61 -11.28 -21.43
N PRO A 335 9.65 -10.56 -20.96
CA PRO A 335 10.33 -10.85 -19.71
C PRO A 335 9.37 -10.89 -18.49
N ASN A 336 9.60 -11.83 -17.58
CA ASN A 336 8.79 -11.97 -16.36
C ASN A 336 9.60 -11.63 -15.12
N ASN A 337 9.65 -10.36 -14.78
CA ASN A 337 10.22 -9.89 -13.52
C ASN A 337 9.09 -9.33 -12.64
N PRO A 338 8.62 -10.08 -11.62
CA PRO A 338 7.55 -9.61 -10.73
C PRO A 338 7.91 -8.33 -9.97
N ALA A 339 9.20 -8.10 -9.69
CA ALA A 339 9.66 -6.92 -8.96
C ALA A 339 9.77 -5.67 -9.87
N ASN A 340 9.93 -5.87 -11.17
CA ASN A 340 9.98 -4.79 -12.15
C ASN A 340 9.37 -5.27 -13.48
N PRO A 341 8.03 -5.27 -13.60
CA PRO A 341 7.34 -5.71 -14.80
C PRO A 341 7.81 -4.88 -16.00
N THR A 342 8.22 -5.55 -17.07
CA THR A 342 8.66 -4.88 -18.29
C THR A 342 7.43 -4.46 -19.09
N PRO A 343 7.26 -3.16 -19.42
CA PRO A 343 6.18 -2.71 -20.28
C PRO A 343 6.22 -3.41 -21.63
N LEU A 344 5.07 -3.66 -22.24
CA LEU A 344 5.00 -4.38 -23.52
C LEU A 344 5.72 -3.63 -24.64
N SER A 345 5.63 -2.30 -24.68
CA SER A 345 6.35 -1.46 -25.65
C SER A 345 7.86 -1.69 -25.60
N LYS A 346 8.43 -1.76 -24.39
CA LYS A 346 9.85 -2.03 -24.16
C LYS A 346 10.21 -3.47 -24.54
N ALA A 347 9.36 -4.43 -24.20
CA ALA A 347 9.58 -5.82 -24.60
C ALA A 347 9.61 -5.99 -26.13
N ILE A 348 8.75 -5.28 -26.86
CA ILE A 348 8.75 -5.27 -28.34
C ILE A 348 10.04 -4.65 -28.88
N GLU A 349 10.54 -3.57 -28.27
CA GLU A 349 11.80 -2.93 -28.67
C GLU A 349 13.02 -3.83 -28.45
N GLU A 350 13.08 -4.53 -27.31
CA GLU A 350 14.25 -5.32 -26.89
C GLU A 350 14.28 -6.75 -27.46
N GLU A 351 13.14 -7.33 -27.86
CA GLU A 351 13.04 -8.70 -28.37
C GLU A 351 12.69 -8.74 -29.86
N PRO A 352 13.67 -8.98 -30.76
CA PRO A 352 13.46 -9.02 -32.20
C PRO A 352 12.39 -10.02 -32.64
N LYS A 353 12.22 -11.15 -31.94
CA LYS A 353 11.21 -12.16 -32.30
C LYS A 353 9.78 -11.66 -32.16
N LEU A 354 9.52 -10.67 -31.31
CA LEU A 354 8.20 -10.05 -31.22
C LEU A 354 7.91 -9.17 -32.45
N GLN A 355 8.93 -8.51 -32.98
CA GLN A 355 8.83 -7.68 -34.19
C GLN A 355 8.62 -8.57 -35.42
N GLU A 356 9.45 -9.61 -35.57
CA GLU A 356 9.34 -10.60 -36.65
C GLU A 356 7.94 -11.24 -36.68
N ALA A 357 7.42 -11.67 -35.53
CA ALA A 357 6.08 -12.27 -35.45
C ALA A 357 4.96 -11.28 -35.83
N ALA A 358 5.13 -9.99 -35.57
CA ALA A 358 4.18 -8.95 -35.97
C ALA A 358 4.22 -8.70 -37.47
N GLU A 359 5.39 -8.75 -38.09
CA GLU A 359 5.58 -8.58 -39.54
C GLU A 359 5.07 -9.79 -40.34
N GLU A 360 5.27 -11.00 -39.83
CA GLU A 360 4.83 -12.24 -40.48
C GLU A 360 3.31 -12.42 -40.44
N GLU A 361 2.67 -12.10 -39.31
CA GLU A 361 1.26 -12.38 -39.07
C GLU A 361 0.46 -11.11 -38.70
N PRO A 362 -0.43 -10.60 -39.58
CA PRO A 362 -1.22 -9.39 -39.31
C PRO A 362 -2.07 -9.46 -38.03
N VAL A 363 -2.53 -10.66 -37.65
CA VAL A 363 -3.30 -10.86 -36.42
C VAL A 363 -2.42 -10.64 -35.16
N VAL A 364 -1.13 -10.96 -35.24
CA VAL A 364 -0.16 -10.71 -34.16
C VAL A 364 0.15 -9.23 -34.05
N ALA A 365 0.30 -8.52 -35.16
CA ALA A 365 0.42 -7.05 -35.15
C ALA A 365 -0.77 -6.40 -34.45
N ARG A 366 -2.00 -6.80 -34.81
CA ARG A 366 -3.23 -6.30 -34.16
C ARG A 366 -3.30 -6.63 -32.67
N LEU A 367 -2.90 -7.85 -32.29
CA LEU A 367 -2.79 -8.25 -30.89
C LEU A 367 -1.85 -7.32 -30.11
N LEU A 368 -0.65 -7.07 -30.63
CA LEU A 368 0.36 -6.24 -29.96
C LEU A 368 -0.07 -4.78 -29.87
N GLU A 369 -0.71 -4.23 -30.91
CA GLU A 369 -1.23 -2.87 -30.91
C GLU A 369 -2.32 -2.68 -29.82
N ILE A 370 -3.33 -3.56 -29.81
CA ILE A 370 -4.41 -3.49 -28.83
C ILE A 370 -3.87 -3.74 -27.42
N ALA A 371 -3.01 -4.74 -27.24
CA ALA A 371 -2.45 -5.09 -25.93
C ALA A 371 -1.64 -3.93 -25.33
N GLN A 372 -0.89 -3.19 -26.14
CA GLN A 372 -0.16 -2.00 -25.69
C GLN A 372 -1.10 -0.88 -25.22
N LYS A 373 -2.23 -0.68 -25.92
CA LYS A 373 -3.21 0.36 -25.55
C LYS A 373 -3.97 0.04 -24.26
N ILE A 374 -4.22 -1.25 -23.96
CA ILE A 374 -4.94 -1.66 -22.75
C ILE A 374 -4.03 -2.00 -21.57
N GLU A 375 -2.72 -2.14 -21.79
CA GLU A 375 -1.75 -2.36 -20.72
C GLU A 375 -1.83 -1.23 -19.68
N GLY A 376 -1.77 -1.61 -18.41
CA GLY A 376 -1.82 -0.66 -17.29
C GLY A 376 -3.23 -0.21 -16.89
N LEU A 377 -4.25 -0.45 -17.73
CA LEU A 377 -5.64 -0.16 -17.36
C LEU A 377 -6.10 -1.03 -16.18
N TYR A 378 -6.99 -0.48 -15.36
CA TYR A 378 -7.59 -1.21 -14.23
C TYR A 378 -8.59 -2.26 -14.73
N ARG A 379 -8.48 -3.48 -14.21
CA ARG A 379 -9.32 -4.64 -14.57
C ARG A 379 -10.42 -4.90 -13.57
N HIS A 380 -10.10 -4.87 -12.28
CA HIS A 380 -11.04 -5.17 -11.21
C HIS A 380 -10.63 -4.47 -9.92
N ALA A 381 -11.64 -4.18 -9.10
CA ALA A 381 -11.44 -3.85 -7.70
C ALA A 381 -11.12 -5.12 -6.92
N SER A 382 -10.21 -5.00 -5.96
CA SER A 382 -9.92 -6.00 -4.95
C SER A 382 -9.72 -5.31 -3.60
N THR A 383 -9.51 -6.06 -2.54
CA THR A 383 -9.25 -5.54 -1.20
C THR A 383 -7.77 -5.66 -0.88
N HIS A 384 -7.19 -4.66 -0.22
CA HIS A 384 -5.84 -4.75 0.31
C HIS A 384 -5.78 -5.91 1.29
N ALA A 385 -4.83 -6.82 1.09
CA ALA A 385 -4.77 -8.05 1.87
C ALA A 385 -4.59 -7.78 3.37
N ALA A 386 -3.94 -6.67 3.75
CA ALA A 386 -3.61 -6.32 5.13
C ALA A 386 -4.19 -4.98 5.62
N GLY A 387 -4.61 -4.10 4.71
CA GLY A 387 -4.72 -2.68 5.00
C GLY A 387 -6.10 -2.34 5.53
N ILE A 388 -6.16 -1.96 6.80
CA ILE A 388 -7.38 -1.56 7.49
C ILE A 388 -7.27 -0.09 7.86
N VAL A 389 -8.37 0.64 7.75
CA VAL A 389 -8.49 2.00 8.24
C VAL A 389 -9.50 2.05 9.37
N ILE A 390 -9.23 2.91 10.35
CA ILE A 390 -10.11 3.18 11.48
C ILE A 390 -10.37 4.68 11.49
N GLY A 391 -11.62 5.09 11.36
CA GLY A 391 -12.05 6.49 11.44
C GLY A 391 -12.62 6.85 12.81
N ASP A 392 -12.63 8.15 13.11
CA ASP A 392 -13.30 8.72 14.29
C ASP A 392 -14.83 8.77 14.15
N ARG A 393 -15.35 8.55 12.93
CA ARG A 393 -16.76 8.59 12.53
C ARG A 393 -16.98 7.65 11.33
N PRO A 394 -18.23 7.40 10.89
CA PRO A 394 -18.49 6.53 9.73
C PRO A 394 -17.66 6.93 8.50
N LEU A 395 -16.96 5.95 7.91
CA LEU A 395 -16.02 6.19 6.80
C LEU A 395 -16.70 6.81 5.57
N SER A 396 -17.99 6.53 5.35
CA SER A 396 -18.81 7.11 4.28
C SER A 396 -18.97 8.63 4.37
N LYS A 397 -18.71 9.24 5.54
CA LYS A 397 -18.67 10.71 5.72
C LYS A 397 -17.32 11.31 5.35
N LEU A 398 -16.30 10.49 5.15
CA LEU A 398 -14.92 10.89 4.86
C LEU A 398 -14.52 10.55 3.43
N VAL A 399 -14.81 9.34 2.99
CA VAL A 399 -14.40 8.80 1.69
C VAL A 399 -15.54 8.00 1.05
N PRO A 400 -15.59 7.93 -0.31
CA PRO A 400 -16.52 7.04 -0.99
C PRO A 400 -16.24 5.58 -0.64
N MET A 401 -17.30 4.79 -0.51
CA MET A 401 -17.23 3.39 -0.07
C MET A 401 -17.59 2.44 -1.21
N TYR A 402 -16.97 1.27 -1.19
CA TYR A 402 -17.21 0.11 -2.04
C TYR A 402 -17.64 -1.06 -1.16
N ARG A 403 -18.52 -1.91 -1.69
CA ARG A 403 -18.92 -3.15 -1.06
C ARG A 403 -18.53 -4.29 -1.98
N ASP A 404 -17.57 -5.10 -1.55
CA ASP A 404 -17.24 -6.33 -2.26
C ASP A 404 -18.43 -7.31 -2.12
N PRO A 405 -18.98 -7.87 -3.21
CA PRO A 405 -20.04 -8.87 -3.13
C PRO A 405 -19.68 -10.11 -2.31
N ARG A 406 -18.38 -10.38 -2.11
CA ARG A 406 -17.84 -11.55 -1.40
C ARG A 406 -17.49 -11.27 0.08
N SER A 407 -17.52 -10.00 0.51
CA SER A 407 -17.15 -9.60 1.87
C SER A 407 -18.23 -8.71 2.49
N ASP A 408 -18.42 -8.82 3.80
CA ASP A 408 -19.35 -7.98 4.56
C ASP A 408 -18.67 -6.72 5.14
N MET A 409 -17.36 -6.61 4.95
CA MET A 409 -16.53 -5.49 5.40
C MET A 409 -16.58 -4.35 4.39
N PRO A 410 -16.80 -3.09 4.83
CA PRO A 410 -16.78 -1.96 3.92
C PRO A 410 -15.36 -1.70 3.42
N VAL A 411 -15.24 -1.27 2.17
CA VAL A 411 -13.96 -0.99 1.51
C VAL A 411 -13.93 0.48 1.09
N THR A 412 -12.84 1.21 1.35
CA THR A 412 -12.70 2.60 0.86
C THR A 412 -12.44 2.59 -0.64
N GLN A 413 -13.08 3.45 -1.44
CA GLN A 413 -12.73 3.58 -2.87
C GLN A 413 -11.41 4.31 -3.12
N PHE A 414 -10.85 4.93 -2.09
CA PHE A 414 -9.49 5.46 -2.12
C PHE A 414 -8.50 4.33 -1.86
N ASN A 415 -7.54 4.16 -2.76
CA ASN A 415 -6.41 3.26 -2.55
C ASN A 415 -5.47 3.80 -1.47
N MET A 416 -4.44 3.03 -1.13
CA MET A 416 -3.47 3.36 -0.07
C MET A 416 -2.90 4.79 -0.19
N LYS A 417 -2.61 5.27 -1.40
CA LYS A 417 -2.05 6.61 -1.61
C LYS A 417 -3.04 7.72 -1.22
N TRP A 418 -4.31 7.55 -1.54
CA TRP A 418 -5.33 8.58 -1.38
C TRP A 418 -6.03 8.51 -0.02
N VAL A 419 -6.08 7.33 0.60
CA VAL A 419 -6.73 7.14 1.91
C VAL A 419 -5.97 7.89 3.02
N GLU A 420 -4.64 7.86 2.98
CA GLU A 420 -3.78 8.63 3.90
C GLU A 420 -3.95 10.14 3.70
N GLN A 421 -4.02 10.59 2.45
CA GLN A 421 -4.27 12.01 2.13
C GLN A 421 -5.68 12.48 2.52
N ALA A 422 -6.64 11.56 2.61
CA ALA A 422 -7.97 11.82 3.16
C ALA A 422 -7.95 11.89 4.70
N GLY A 423 -6.79 11.73 5.34
CA GLY A 423 -6.59 11.83 6.78
C GLY A 423 -6.85 10.52 7.51
N LEU A 424 -7.18 9.42 6.82
CA LEU A 424 -7.41 8.13 7.48
C LEU A 424 -6.08 7.47 7.83
N VAL A 425 -5.99 6.96 9.06
CA VAL A 425 -4.83 6.21 9.54
C VAL A 425 -4.98 4.76 9.13
N LYS A 426 -3.94 4.21 8.48
CA LYS A 426 -3.89 2.79 8.14
C LYS A 426 -3.27 1.98 9.27
N PHE A 427 -3.68 0.73 9.33
CA PHE A 427 -3.10 -0.32 10.14
C PHE A 427 -2.95 -1.55 9.26
N ASP A 428 -1.74 -2.10 9.18
CA ASP A 428 -1.49 -3.29 8.39
C ASP A 428 -1.60 -4.54 9.27
N PHE A 429 -2.65 -5.31 9.02
CA PHE A 429 -2.93 -6.61 9.62
C PHE A 429 -2.42 -7.68 8.66
N LEU A 430 -1.14 -8.05 8.73
CA LEU A 430 -0.58 -9.06 7.85
C LEU A 430 -0.94 -10.46 8.35
N GLY A 431 -1.20 -11.39 7.43
CA GLY A 431 -1.38 -12.80 7.74
C GLY A 431 -0.09 -13.54 7.46
N LEU A 432 0.65 -13.93 8.51
CA LEU A 432 1.92 -14.63 8.38
C LEU A 432 1.74 -16.13 8.69
N LYS A 433 1.91 -16.96 7.66
CA LYS A 433 1.81 -18.43 7.77
C LYS A 433 2.76 -19.00 8.82
N THR A 434 3.96 -18.43 8.97
CA THR A 434 4.95 -18.86 9.96
C THR A 434 4.39 -18.88 11.38
N LEU A 435 3.58 -17.88 11.76
CA LEU A 435 2.98 -17.82 13.09
C LEU A 435 1.95 -18.94 13.32
N THR A 436 1.18 -19.28 12.28
CA THR A 436 0.28 -20.45 12.32
C THR A 436 1.08 -21.74 12.54
N VAL A 437 2.15 -21.94 11.75
CA VAL A 437 3.00 -23.14 11.85
C VAL A 437 3.63 -23.27 13.24
N LEU A 438 4.15 -22.18 13.81
CA LEU A 438 4.73 -22.19 15.15
C LEU A 438 3.70 -22.56 16.21
N LYS A 439 2.49 -21.98 16.16
CA LYS A 439 1.42 -22.31 17.10
C LYS A 439 1.02 -23.78 17.02
N THR A 440 0.78 -24.30 15.81
CA THR A 440 0.47 -25.72 15.61
C THR A 440 1.58 -26.64 16.13
N ALA A 441 2.85 -26.26 15.95
CA ALA A 441 3.97 -27.04 16.46
C ALA A 441 4.01 -27.04 18.00
N VAL A 442 3.79 -25.90 18.65
CA VAL A 442 3.73 -25.80 20.12
C VAL A 442 2.57 -26.63 20.68
N ASP A 443 1.38 -26.51 20.08
CA ASP A 443 0.19 -27.26 20.51
C ASP A 443 0.42 -28.76 20.42
N PHE A 444 1.02 -29.26 19.33
CA PHE A 444 1.37 -30.68 19.22
C PHE A 444 2.41 -31.15 20.24
N VAL A 445 3.40 -30.31 20.57
CA VAL A 445 4.40 -30.65 21.59
C VAL A 445 3.75 -30.73 22.97
N GLU A 446 2.83 -29.83 23.29
CA GLU A 446 2.07 -29.85 24.54
C GLU A 446 1.13 -31.07 24.60
N GLU A 447 0.35 -31.33 23.55
CA GLU A 447 -0.60 -32.45 23.51
C GLU A 447 0.08 -33.83 23.56
N GLN A 448 1.18 -34.02 22.83
CA GLN A 448 1.83 -35.33 22.72
C GLN A 448 2.86 -35.60 23.80
N ARG A 449 3.49 -34.56 24.34
CA ARG A 449 4.61 -34.71 25.29
C ARG A 449 4.36 -34.05 26.64
N GLY A 450 3.29 -33.27 26.79
CA GLY A 450 3.03 -32.48 28.01
C GLY A 450 4.04 -31.37 28.23
N ILE A 451 4.79 -30.97 27.19
CA ILE A 451 5.82 -29.93 27.28
C ILE A 451 5.22 -28.62 26.80
N LYS A 452 5.10 -27.65 27.70
CA LYS A 452 4.66 -26.30 27.37
C LYS A 452 5.85 -25.48 26.85
N VAL A 453 5.75 -24.95 25.64
CA VAL A 453 6.79 -24.12 25.02
C VAL A 453 6.31 -22.67 24.97
N ASP A 454 7.07 -21.77 25.60
CA ASP A 454 6.88 -20.34 25.45
C ASP A 454 7.84 -19.80 24.40
N LEU A 455 7.30 -19.40 23.24
CA LEU A 455 8.09 -18.89 22.11
C LEU A 455 8.86 -17.61 22.46
N ALA A 456 8.34 -16.77 23.36
CA ALA A 456 8.97 -15.50 23.71
C ALA A 456 10.17 -15.68 24.65
N ALA A 457 10.24 -16.82 25.35
CA ALA A 457 11.28 -17.13 26.32
C ALA A 457 12.39 -18.05 25.76
N ILE A 458 12.36 -18.38 24.45
CA ILE A 458 13.38 -19.24 23.83
C ILE A 458 14.74 -18.52 23.86
N PRO A 459 15.81 -19.19 24.34
CA PRO A 459 17.15 -18.63 24.34
C PRO A 459 17.66 -18.40 22.92
N LEU A 460 18.38 -17.29 22.70
CA LEU A 460 18.94 -16.95 21.38
C LEU A 460 20.35 -17.51 21.17
N ASP A 461 20.91 -18.25 22.11
CA ASP A 461 22.26 -18.82 22.11
C ASP A 461 22.26 -20.36 22.06
N ASP A 462 21.17 -20.98 21.58
CA ASP A 462 21.06 -22.44 21.47
C ASP A 462 22.01 -23.01 20.40
N THR A 463 23.04 -23.73 20.86
CA THR A 463 24.08 -24.31 19.99
C THR A 463 23.51 -25.26 18.93
N LEU A 464 22.53 -26.10 19.29
CA LEU A 464 21.98 -27.10 18.37
C LEU A 464 21.27 -26.45 17.17
N THR A 465 20.58 -25.33 17.41
CA THR A 465 19.95 -24.52 16.38
C THR A 465 20.99 -23.97 15.40
N TYR A 466 22.09 -23.38 15.90
CA TYR A 466 23.14 -22.82 15.04
C TYR A 466 23.94 -23.87 14.28
N GLU A 467 24.18 -25.03 14.87
CA GLU A 467 24.81 -26.16 14.17
C GLU A 467 23.93 -26.65 13.00
N MET A 468 22.62 -26.77 13.21
CA MET A 468 21.66 -27.11 12.15
C MET A 468 21.68 -26.08 11.01
N LEU A 469 21.66 -24.78 11.35
CA LEU A 469 21.74 -23.70 10.37
C LEU A 469 23.07 -23.73 9.60
N SER A 470 24.18 -24.00 10.27
CA SER A 470 25.52 -24.11 9.69
C SER A 470 25.66 -25.31 8.74
N ARG A 471 24.90 -26.40 8.95
CA ARG A 471 24.79 -27.52 8.00
C ARG A 471 23.87 -27.22 6.81
N GLY A 472 23.17 -26.08 6.81
CA GLY A 472 22.23 -25.68 5.76
C GLY A 472 20.93 -26.50 5.78
N GLU A 473 20.55 -27.06 6.93
CA GLU A 473 19.34 -27.86 7.14
C GLU A 473 18.11 -26.95 7.37
N THR A 474 17.83 -26.04 6.42
CA THR A 474 16.85 -24.95 6.61
C THR A 474 15.55 -25.09 5.81
N VAL A 475 15.25 -26.30 5.33
CA VAL A 475 13.95 -26.57 4.69
C VAL A 475 12.85 -26.37 5.73
N GLY A 476 11.88 -25.49 5.44
CA GLY A 476 10.85 -25.09 6.40
C GLY A 476 11.29 -24.06 7.47
N VAL A 477 12.51 -23.52 7.41
CA VAL A 477 12.95 -22.42 8.30
C VAL A 477 12.67 -21.08 7.63
N PHE A 478 11.88 -20.24 8.31
CA PHE A 478 11.44 -18.95 7.78
C PHE A 478 12.61 -18.04 7.35
N GLN A 479 12.42 -17.33 6.24
CA GLN A 479 13.39 -16.44 5.56
C GLN A 479 14.65 -17.11 4.96
N VAL A 480 15.08 -18.26 5.46
CA VAL A 480 16.38 -18.86 5.08
C VAL A 480 16.29 -20.19 4.31
N GLU A 481 15.16 -20.46 3.67
CA GLU A 481 14.88 -21.72 2.96
C GLU A 481 15.47 -21.80 1.54
N SER A 482 15.63 -20.66 0.85
CA SER A 482 16.04 -20.66 -0.57
C SER A 482 17.42 -21.27 -0.78
N ALA A 483 17.64 -21.94 -1.93
CA ALA A 483 18.90 -22.63 -2.22
C ALA A 483 20.15 -21.73 -2.10
N GLY A 484 20.05 -20.48 -2.55
CA GLY A 484 21.16 -19.55 -2.44
C GLY A 484 21.37 -19.01 -1.02
N MET A 485 20.30 -18.78 -0.26
CA MET A 485 20.42 -18.41 1.17
C MET A 485 21.02 -19.55 2.00
N ARG A 486 20.63 -20.79 1.70
CA ARG A 486 21.22 -22.00 2.30
C ARG A 486 22.72 -22.07 2.07
N LYS A 487 23.17 -21.82 0.83
CA LYS A 487 24.59 -21.78 0.51
C LYS A 487 25.31 -20.66 1.28
N ALA A 488 24.68 -19.49 1.41
CA ALA A 488 25.23 -18.38 2.16
C ALA A 488 25.35 -18.70 3.67
N LEU A 489 24.35 -19.36 4.27
CA LEU A 489 24.39 -19.85 5.66
C LEU A 489 25.55 -20.83 5.90
N ILE A 490 25.71 -21.83 5.03
CA ILE A 490 26.80 -22.81 5.13
C ILE A 490 28.16 -22.10 5.07
N GLY A 491 28.29 -21.10 4.20
CA GLY A 491 29.48 -20.27 4.09
C GLY A 491 29.70 -19.37 5.29
N MET A 492 28.65 -18.84 5.91
CA MET A 492 28.73 -17.93 7.06
C MET A 492 29.03 -18.67 8.37
N ARG A 493 28.50 -19.89 8.54
CA ARG A 493 28.54 -20.67 9.79
C ARG A 493 28.03 -19.84 10.97
N PRO A 494 26.75 -19.45 10.98
CA PRO A 494 26.21 -18.58 12.03
C PRO A 494 26.29 -19.28 13.40
N ASP A 495 26.68 -18.53 14.42
CA ASP A 495 26.80 -18.97 15.83
C ASP A 495 26.11 -18.02 16.82
N CYS A 496 25.49 -16.95 16.31
CA CYS A 496 24.69 -16.00 17.06
C CYS A 496 23.52 -15.48 16.21
N ILE A 497 22.56 -14.78 16.83
CA ILE A 497 21.36 -14.32 16.13
C ILE A 497 21.69 -13.14 15.20
N GLU A 498 22.69 -12.35 15.58
CA GLU A 498 23.21 -11.20 14.85
C GLU A 498 23.69 -11.59 13.45
N ASP A 499 24.27 -12.79 13.28
CA ASP A 499 24.63 -13.31 11.96
C ASP A 499 23.42 -13.56 11.06
N ILE A 500 22.31 -14.04 11.62
CA ILE A 500 21.09 -14.27 10.85
C ILE A 500 20.49 -12.93 10.42
N ILE A 501 20.50 -11.93 11.32
CA ILE A 501 20.09 -10.56 11.04
C ILE A 501 20.97 -9.96 9.92
N ALA A 502 22.29 -10.11 10.01
CA ALA A 502 23.25 -9.65 9.01
C ALA A 502 23.04 -10.36 7.66
N LEU A 503 22.87 -11.68 7.66
CA LEU A 503 22.69 -12.45 6.43
C LEU A 503 21.43 -12.04 5.67
N VAL A 504 20.29 -11.91 6.36
CA VAL A 504 19.03 -11.48 5.73
C VAL A 504 19.14 -10.05 5.16
N ALA A 505 19.96 -9.19 5.79
CA ALA A 505 20.24 -7.85 5.28
C ALA A 505 21.18 -7.87 4.06
N LEU A 506 22.23 -8.69 4.10
CA LEU A 506 23.25 -8.80 3.05
C LEU A 506 22.75 -9.54 1.80
N TYR A 507 21.85 -10.52 1.94
CA TYR A 507 21.35 -11.32 0.84
C TYR A 507 20.30 -10.58 -0.02
N ARG A 508 20.71 -9.44 -0.58
CA ARG A 508 19.94 -8.56 -1.47
C ARG A 508 20.82 -8.09 -2.63
N PRO A 509 20.25 -7.76 -3.81
CA PRO A 509 21.02 -7.21 -4.91
C PRO A 509 21.83 -5.97 -4.47
N GLY A 510 23.14 -5.97 -4.73
CA GLY A 510 24.09 -4.98 -4.23
C GLY A 510 24.87 -5.49 -3.01
N PRO A 511 24.30 -5.51 -1.78
CA PRO A 511 25.00 -5.95 -0.58
C PRO A 511 25.49 -7.40 -0.60
N MET A 512 24.93 -8.26 -1.46
CA MET A 512 25.31 -9.67 -1.56
C MET A 512 26.81 -9.88 -1.89
N GLU A 513 27.43 -8.89 -2.55
CA GLU A 513 28.87 -8.89 -2.85
C GLU A 513 29.74 -8.80 -1.60
N ASN A 514 29.19 -8.34 -0.46
CA ASN A 514 29.90 -8.24 0.81
C ASN A 514 29.88 -9.53 1.64
N ILE A 515 29.05 -10.53 1.28
CA ILE A 515 28.95 -11.80 2.04
C ILE A 515 30.31 -12.52 2.13
N PRO A 516 31.12 -12.65 1.05
CA PRO A 516 32.43 -13.29 1.15
C PRO A 516 33.37 -12.58 2.11
N VAL A 517 33.39 -11.24 2.10
CA VAL A 517 34.23 -10.42 2.99
C VAL A 517 33.79 -10.58 4.45
N TYR A 518 32.48 -10.55 4.71
CA TYR A 518 31.93 -10.80 6.05
C TYR A 518 32.37 -12.17 6.57
N ASN A 519 32.25 -13.22 5.75
CA ASN A 519 32.62 -14.58 6.14
C ASN A 519 34.12 -14.72 6.41
N ALA A 520 34.97 -14.20 5.52
CA ALA A 520 36.42 -14.26 5.68
C ALA A 520 36.88 -13.59 6.99
N ARG A 521 36.31 -12.42 7.31
CA ARG A 521 36.60 -11.71 8.56
C ARG A 521 36.09 -12.46 9.78
N LYS A 522 34.86 -12.96 9.72
CA LYS A 522 34.29 -13.78 10.79
C LYS A 522 35.16 -15.01 11.09
N HIS A 523 35.67 -15.66 10.05
CA HIS A 523 36.48 -16.88 10.17
C HIS A 523 37.95 -16.61 10.49
N GLY A 524 38.35 -15.34 10.62
CA GLY A 524 39.73 -14.93 10.89
C GLY A 524 40.67 -15.13 9.70
N GLU A 525 40.13 -15.31 8.49
CA GLU A 525 40.86 -15.42 7.24
C GLU A 525 41.27 -14.04 6.68
N GLU A 526 40.56 -12.98 7.09
CA GLU A 526 40.85 -11.58 6.80
C GLU A 526 40.78 -10.76 8.10
N GLU A 527 41.70 -9.82 8.31
CA GLU A 527 41.61 -8.89 9.45
C GLU A 527 40.52 -7.84 9.21
N ILE A 528 39.80 -7.47 10.27
CA ILE A 528 38.82 -6.38 10.21
C ILE A 528 39.59 -5.05 10.05
N ALA A 529 39.50 -4.45 8.86
CA ALA A 529 40.08 -3.15 8.60
C ALA A 529 39.40 -2.06 9.46
N SER A 530 40.20 -1.32 10.23
CA SER A 530 39.75 -0.12 10.93
C SER A 530 39.36 0.95 9.91
N ILE A 531 38.11 1.42 9.97
CA ILE A 531 37.63 2.52 9.13
C ILE A 531 37.99 3.84 9.82
N HIS A 532 37.64 3.94 11.11
CA HIS A 532 38.01 5.06 11.95
C HIS A 532 37.85 4.66 13.43
N PRO A 533 38.81 4.97 14.32
CA PRO A 533 38.79 4.51 15.72
C PRO A 533 37.51 4.82 16.50
N LYS A 534 36.85 5.95 16.17
CA LYS A 534 35.59 6.36 16.79
C LYS A 534 34.36 5.54 16.36
N ILE A 535 34.41 4.77 15.28
CA ILE A 535 33.24 4.02 14.78
C ILE A 535 33.47 2.52 14.69
N ASP A 536 34.71 2.04 14.83
CA ASP A 536 35.01 0.62 14.68
C ASP A 536 34.19 -0.25 15.65
N TYR A 537 33.86 0.27 16.84
CA TYR A 537 32.99 -0.43 17.79
C TYR A 537 31.55 -0.62 17.31
N LEU A 538 31.02 0.29 16.47
CA LEU A 538 29.67 0.20 15.88
C LEU A 538 29.60 -0.87 14.78
N LEU A 539 30.74 -1.22 14.20
CA LEU A 539 30.85 -2.17 13.09
C LEU A 539 31.36 -3.53 13.53
N LYS A 540 31.72 -3.68 14.80
CA LYS A 540 32.27 -4.92 15.36
C LYS A 540 31.31 -6.10 15.17
N GLU A 541 30.02 -5.88 15.44
CA GLU A 541 28.97 -6.90 15.29
C GLU A 541 28.80 -7.35 13.84
N THR A 542 29.07 -6.47 12.88
CA THR A 542 28.93 -6.75 11.44
C THR A 542 30.27 -6.98 10.73
N GLN A 543 31.30 -7.40 11.48
CA GLN A 543 32.62 -7.75 10.94
C GLN A 543 33.26 -6.60 10.13
N GLY A 544 33.05 -5.35 10.56
CA GLY A 544 33.57 -4.15 9.89
C GLY A 544 32.84 -3.76 8.61
N VAL A 545 31.75 -4.44 8.24
CA VAL A 545 30.92 -4.11 7.07
C VAL A 545 29.75 -3.24 7.53
N ILE A 546 29.49 -2.12 6.84
CA ILE A 546 28.31 -1.29 7.12
C ILE A 546 27.09 -1.98 6.48
N VAL A 547 26.27 -2.64 7.29
CA VAL A 547 25.13 -3.44 6.83
C VAL A 547 23.80 -2.74 7.13
N TYR A 548 23.68 -2.15 8.32
CA TYR A 548 22.41 -1.61 8.80
C TYR A 548 22.28 -0.11 8.54
N GLN A 549 21.03 0.35 8.39
CA GLN A 549 20.73 1.77 8.26
C GLN A 549 21.01 2.53 9.56
N GLU A 550 20.78 1.88 10.70
CA GLU A 550 21.10 2.38 12.04
C GLU A 550 22.60 2.66 12.19
N GLN A 551 23.46 1.78 11.66
CA GLN A 551 24.91 2.01 11.68
C GLN A 551 25.29 3.28 10.91
N VAL A 552 24.69 3.52 9.74
CA VAL A 552 24.89 4.76 8.98
C VAL A 552 24.49 5.99 9.82
N MET A 553 23.36 5.90 10.54
CA MET A 553 22.89 6.99 11.39
C MET A 553 23.83 7.24 12.59
N GLN A 554 24.26 6.17 13.26
CA GLN A 554 25.20 6.25 14.40
C GLN A 554 26.58 6.77 13.97
N ILE A 555 27.06 6.38 12.79
CA ILE A 555 28.32 6.91 12.23
C ILE A 555 28.21 8.44 12.04
N ALA A 556 27.10 8.93 11.48
CA ALA A 556 26.89 10.37 11.31
C ALA A 556 26.78 11.12 12.64
N GLN A 557 26.15 10.51 13.65
CA GLN A 557 26.09 11.06 15.01
C GLN A 557 27.49 11.15 15.63
N VAL A 558 28.25 10.06 15.63
CA VAL A 558 29.54 9.96 16.32
C VAL A 558 30.64 10.78 15.62
N LEU A 559 30.74 10.69 14.29
CA LEU A 559 31.75 11.45 13.56
C LEU A 559 31.36 12.93 13.45
N SER A 560 30.12 13.22 13.09
CA SER A 560 29.76 14.57 12.60
C SER A 560 28.80 15.33 13.52
N GLY A 561 28.51 14.78 14.71
CA GLY A 561 27.65 15.43 15.70
C GLY A 561 26.23 15.64 15.21
N TYR A 562 25.71 14.73 14.38
CA TYR A 562 24.30 14.75 13.98
C TYR A 562 23.42 14.38 15.16
N SER A 563 22.24 15.00 15.28
CA SER A 563 21.15 14.38 16.04
C SER A 563 20.73 13.07 15.35
N LEU A 564 20.16 12.11 16.07
CA LEU A 564 19.62 10.90 15.43
C LEU A 564 18.46 11.22 14.46
N GLY A 565 17.75 12.33 14.69
CA GLY A 565 16.75 12.87 13.77
C GLY A 565 17.36 13.38 12.47
N GLU A 566 18.42 14.19 12.55
CA GLU A 566 19.19 14.67 11.39
C GLU A 566 19.79 13.50 10.61
N ALA A 567 20.25 12.46 11.32
CA ALA A 567 20.85 11.27 10.73
C ALA A 567 19.84 10.44 9.91
N ASP A 568 18.57 10.34 10.33
CA ASP A 568 17.52 9.72 9.49
C ASP A 568 17.25 10.56 8.22
N LEU A 569 17.30 11.89 8.31
CA LEU A 569 17.16 12.77 7.14
C LEU A 569 18.31 12.55 6.14
N LEU A 570 19.54 12.44 6.63
CA LEU A 570 20.71 12.09 5.81
C LEU A 570 20.52 10.76 5.07
N ARG A 571 20.14 9.70 5.80
CA ARG A 571 19.88 8.38 5.24
C ARG A 571 18.84 8.42 4.13
N ARG A 572 17.76 9.20 4.30
CA ARG A 572 16.72 9.38 3.28
C ARG A 572 17.23 10.11 2.04
N ALA A 573 18.04 11.16 2.22
CA ALA A 573 18.67 11.88 1.11
C ALA A 573 19.55 10.94 0.27
N MET A 574 20.33 10.08 0.91
CA MET A 574 21.11 9.03 0.24
C MET A 574 20.22 8.07 -0.56
N GLY A 575 19.09 7.65 0.02
CA GLY A 575 18.13 6.75 -0.64
C GLY A 575 17.47 7.37 -1.88
N LYS A 576 17.12 8.66 -1.85
CA LYS A 576 16.51 9.38 -2.98
C LYS A 576 17.51 9.82 -4.04
N LYS A 577 18.81 9.86 -3.73
CA LYS A 577 19.89 10.30 -4.62
C LYS A 577 19.68 11.72 -5.20
N ILE A 578 19.09 12.62 -4.42
CA ILE A 578 18.87 14.02 -4.83
C ILE A 578 20.19 14.78 -4.65
N LYS A 579 20.84 15.14 -5.77
CA LYS A 579 22.17 15.76 -5.77
C LYS A 579 22.27 16.99 -4.87
N ALA A 580 21.32 17.92 -4.99
CA ALA A 580 21.33 19.15 -4.21
C ALA A 580 21.23 18.91 -2.69
N GLU A 581 20.44 17.94 -2.23
CA GLU A 581 20.34 17.56 -0.82
C GLU A 581 21.64 16.88 -0.36
N MET A 582 22.23 16.01 -1.19
CA MET A 582 23.49 15.34 -0.89
C MET A 582 24.66 16.31 -0.75
N ASP A 583 24.73 17.35 -1.60
CA ASP A 583 25.77 18.37 -1.54
C ASP A 583 25.69 19.15 -0.20
N GLN A 584 24.49 19.52 0.24
CA GLN A 584 24.27 20.19 1.54
C GLN A 584 24.67 19.28 2.72
N GLN A 585 24.25 18.01 2.66
CA GLN A 585 24.58 17.03 3.70
C GLN A 585 26.08 16.74 3.76
N SER A 586 26.77 16.71 2.63
CA SER A 586 28.21 16.51 2.57
C SER A 586 28.96 17.62 3.31
N VAL A 587 28.58 18.89 3.09
CA VAL A 587 29.17 20.03 3.80
C VAL A 587 28.91 19.91 5.31
N ARG A 588 27.66 19.67 5.72
CA ARG A 588 27.29 19.51 7.14
C ARG A 588 28.04 18.36 7.82
N PHE A 589 28.28 17.26 7.11
CA PHE A 589 29.04 16.12 7.59
C PHE A 589 30.51 16.47 7.80
N VAL A 590 31.15 17.10 6.81
CA VAL A 590 32.57 17.48 6.91
C VAL A 590 32.80 18.52 8.00
N ASP A 591 31.95 19.54 8.08
CA ASP A 591 32.04 20.57 9.14
C ASP A 591 31.86 19.97 10.53
N GLY A 592 30.94 19.00 10.67
CA GLY A 592 30.74 18.26 11.91
C GLY A 592 31.95 17.42 12.29
N ALA A 593 32.49 16.67 11.34
CA ALA A 593 33.67 15.84 11.53
C ALA A 593 34.87 16.69 11.96
N MET A 594 35.17 17.78 11.24
CA MET A 594 36.27 18.69 11.60
C MET A 594 36.15 19.26 13.01
N LYS A 595 34.92 19.54 13.50
CA LYS A 595 34.70 20.03 14.87
C LYS A 595 34.92 18.96 15.93
N ASN A 596 34.66 17.70 15.59
CA ASN A 596 34.77 16.59 16.52
C ASN A 596 36.16 15.95 16.53
N GLY A 597 37.08 16.39 15.66
CA GLY A 597 38.42 15.81 15.49
C GLY A 597 38.34 14.52 14.71
#